data_AF-A0A9N9S5D0-F1
#
_entry.id   AF-A0A9N9S5D0-F1
#
_cell.length_a   1.000
_cell.length_b   1.000
_cell.length_c   1.000
_cell.angle_alpha   90.00
_cell.angle_beta   90.00
_cell.angle_gamma   90.00
#
_symmetry.space_group_name_H-M   'P 1'
#
loop_
_entity.id
_entity.type
_entity.pdbx_description
1 polymer ?
#
loop_
_entity_poly.entity_id
_entity_poly.type
_entity_poly.pdbx_seq_one_letter_code
_entity_poly.pdbx_strand_id
1 'polypeptide(L)'
;MSSAEDNFLLSSENLRASPELWPEKIPGSDNYIKTVGKLAKDGENGLTQDDIRNIYQLGSLPKTEIVAEIRRLYDEGYQLGVEEAKEVTRGKYLNIFTSNAPLLKRK
;
A
#
# COMPACT_ATOMS: atom_id res chain seq x y z
N MET A 1 -7.96 -0.51 -57.82
CA MET A 1 -8.35 -1.16 -56.55
C MET A 1 -7.15 -1.90 -56.00
N SER A 2 -6.54 -1.39 -54.94
CA SER A 2 -6.17 -2.16 -53.75
C SER A 2 -5.65 -1.16 -52.72
N SER A 3 -6.39 -1.04 -51.63
CA SER A 3 -6.20 -0.05 -50.57
C SER A 3 -4.86 -0.25 -49.88
N ALA A 4 -4.28 0.87 -49.42
CA ALA A 4 -3.25 0.88 -48.41
C ALA A 4 -3.75 0.05 -47.22
N GLU A 5 -3.11 -1.08 -46.96
CA GLU A 5 -3.31 -1.81 -45.72
C GLU A 5 -2.34 -1.23 -44.71
N ASP A 6 -2.91 -0.42 -43.82
CA ASP A 6 -2.24 0.18 -42.68
C ASP A 6 -1.50 -0.91 -41.91
N ASN A 7 -0.17 -0.81 -41.90
CA ASN A 7 0.71 -1.60 -41.05
C ASN A 7 0.44 -1.24 -39.58
N PHE A 8 -0.63 -1.77 -39.02
CA PHE A 8 -0.90 -1.70 -37.59
C PHE A 8 0.12 -2.59 -36.90
N LEU A 9 1.13 -1.97 -36.27
CA LEU A 9 2.09 -2.65 -35.40
C LEU A 9 1.33 -3.18 -34.16
N LEU A 10 0.73 -4.36 -34.27
CA LEU A 10 0.19 -5.08 -33.13
C LEU A 10 1.38 -5.59 -32.29
N SER A 11 1.58 -5.01 -31.11
CA SER A 11 2.47 -5.59 -30.09
C SER A 11 1.88 -6.91 -29.61
N SER A 12 2.59 -8.02 -29.85
CA SER A 12 2.25 -9.35 -29.36
C SER A 12 2.91 -9.66 -28.00
N GLU A 13 3.32 -8.61 -27.27
CA GLU A 13 3.92 -8.77 -25.97
C GLU A 13 2.92 -9.39 -24.98
N ASN A 14 3.29 -10.55 -24.44
CA ASN A 14 2.57 -11.14 -23.33
C ASN A 14 3.00 -10.35 -22.08
N LEU A 15 2.18 -9.39 -21.65
CA LEU A 15 2.37 -8.66 -20.39
C LEU A 15 2.35 -9.69 -19.26
N ARG A 16 3.54 -10.11 -18.86
CA ARG A 16 3.71 -10.97 -17.69
C ARG A 16 3.04 -10.25 -16.53
N ALA A 17 2.17 -10.96 -15.81
CA ALA A 17 1.54 -10.40 -14.62
C ALA A 17 2.64 -9.79 -13.73
N SER A 18 2.36 -8.60 -13.20
CA SER A 18 3.29 -7.91 -12.30
C SER A 18 3.85 -8.90 -11.29
N PRO A 19 5.18 -8.91 -11.05
CA PRO A 19 5.78 -9.83 -10.10
C PRO A 19 5.02 -9.83 -8.77
N GLU A 20 4.85 -11.00 -8.17
CA GLU A 20 4.23 -11.11 -6.85
C GLU A 20 5.09 -10.30 -5.87
N LEU A 21 4.51 -9.22 -5.32
CA LEU A 21 5.25 -8.24 -4.52
C LEU A 21 5.92 -8.88 -3.29
N TRP A 22 5.35 -9.98 -2.80
CA TRP A 22 5.82 -10.71 -1.62
C TRP A 22 5.77 -12.21 -1.90
N PRO A 23 6.93 -12.91 -1.98
CA PRO A 23 6.95 -14.34 -2.28
C PRO A 23 6.38 -15.23 -1.15
N GLU A 24 6.22 -14.69 0.06
CA GLU A 24 5.48 -15.35 1.15
C GLU A 24 4.05 -14.80 1.26
N LYS A 25 3.06 -15.69 1.39
CA LYS A 25 1.69 -15.31 1.75
C LYS A 25 1.64 -14.80 3.18
N ILE A 26 1.80 -13.49 3.35
CA ILE A 26 1.61 -12.83 4.63
C ILE A 26 0.11 -12.83 4.95
N PRO A 27 -0.33 -13.40 6.08
CA PRO A 27 -1.73 -13.40 6.43
C PRO A 27 -2.34 -11.99 6.45
N GLY A 28 -3.44 -11.81 5.73
CA GLY A 28 -4.08 -10.49 5.57
C GLY A 28 -3.57 -9.67 4.37
N SER A 29 -2.54 -10.11 3.65
CA SER A 29 -2.05 -9.46 2.42
C SER A 29 -3.14 -9.33 1.35
N ASP A 30 -3.98 -10.34 1.19
CA ASP A 30 -5.07 -10.34 0.21
C ASP A 30 -6.14 -9.28 0.53
N ASN A 31 -6.37 -9.02 1.83
CA ASN A 31 -7.24 -7.94 2.28
C ASN A 31 -6.54 -6.59 2.14
N TYR A 32 -5.23 -6.53 2.41
CA TYR A 32 -4.43 -5.33 2.20
C TYR A 32 -4.46 -4.88 0.73
N ILE A 33 -4.29 -5.78 -0.24
CA ILE A 33 -4.37 -5.43 -1.67
C ILE A 33 -5.76 -4.89 -2.05
N LYS A 34 -6.84 -5.46 -1.49
CA LYS A 34 -8.20 -4.94 -1.70
C LYS A 34 -8.39 -3.57 -1.06
N THR A 35 -7.85 -3.36 0.14
CA THR A 35 -7.88 -2.07 0.84
C THR A 35 -7.05 -1.02 0.13
N VAL A 36 -5.85 -1.36 -0.36
CA VAL A 36 -5.01 -0.47 -1.18
C VAL A 36 -5.69 -0.16 -2.50
N GLY A 37 -6.33 -1.13 -3.15
CA GLY A 37 -7.14 -0.86 -4.34
C GLY A 37 -8.31 0.09 -4.06
N LYS A 38 -8.89 0.03 -2.85
CA LYS A 38 -9.91 0.98 -2.39
C LYS A 38 -9.30 2.36 -2.06
N LEU A 39 -8.16 2.42 -1.37
CA LEU A 39 -7.44 3.67 -1.10
C LEU A 39 -6.97 4.35 -2.39
N ALA A 40 -6.51 3.58 -3.37
CA ALA A 40 -6.12 4.08 -4.68
C ALA A 40 -7.30 4.72 -5.41
N LYS A 41 -8.51 4.14 -5.28
CA LYS A 41 -9.76 4.78 -5.74
C LYS A 41 -10.15 6.00 -4.90
N ASP A 42 -9.96 5.95 -3.59
CA ASP A 42 -10.23 7.10 -2.72
C ASP A 42 -9.25 8.27 -3.01
N GLY A 43 -8.05 7.98 -3.53
CA GLY A 43 -7.07 8.96 -4.01
C GLY A 43 -7.41 9.60 -5.36
N GLU A 44 -8.38 9.08 -6.12
CA GLU A 44 -8.93 9.75 -7.31
C GLU A 44 -9.76 11.00 -6.93
N ASN A 45 -10.11 11.16 -5.65
CA ASN A 45 -10.89 12.31 -5.15
C ASN A 45 -10.08 13.61 -5.02
N GLY A 46 -8.80 13.61 -5.44
CA GLY A 46 -7.92 14.77 -5.35
C GLY A 46 -7.42 15.06 -3.94
N LEU A 47 -6.68 16.16 -3.78
CA LEU A 47 -6.17 16.61 -2.48
C LEU A 47 -7.32 17.14 -1.62
N THR A 48 -7.42 16.66 -0.39
CA THR A 48 -8.36 17.22 0.59
C THR A 48 -7.89 18.61 1.03
N GLN A 49 -8.79 19.38 1.66
CA GLN A 49 -8.43 20.69 2.19
C GLN A 49 -7.35 20.61 3.28
N ASP A 50 -7.32 19.52 4.04
CA ASP A 50 -6.28 19.29 5.04
C ASP A 50 -4.93 18.95 4.37
N ASP A 51 -4.93 18.18 3.28
CA ASP A 51 -3.71 17.90 2.50
C ASP A 51 -3.11 19.21 1.95
N ILE A 52 -3.96 20.07 1.39
CA ILE A 52 -3.54 21.39 0.89
C ILE A 52 -2.94 22.23 2.03
N ARG A 53 -3.58 22.24 3.21
CA ARG A 53 -3.06 22.95 4.39
C ARG A 53 -1.69 22.41 4.79
N ASN A 54 -1.52 21.09 4.85
CA ASN A 54 -0.27 20.45 5.24
C ASN A 54 0.85 20.77 4.24
N ILE A 55 0.56 20.78 2.95
CA ILE A 55 1.52 21.17 1.89
C ILE A 55 1.98 22.62 2.10
N TYR A 56 1.06 23.55 2.37
CA TYR A 56 1.43 24.94 2.63
C TYR A 56 2.25 25.09 3.92
N GLN A 57 1.89 24.38 4.98
CA GLN A 57 2.67 24.39 6.22
C GLN A 57 4.10 23.90 5.97
N LEU A 58 4.27 22.75 5.31
CA LEU A 58 5.58 22.19 4.96
C LEU A 58 6.39 23.10 4.03
N GLY A 59 5.74 23.72 3.04
CA GLY A 59 6.39 24.65 2.11
C GLY A 59 6.81 25.99 2.74
N SER A 60 6.19 26.37 3.86
CA SER A 60 6.53 27.59 4.62
C SER A 60 7.75 27.40 5.54
N LEU A 61 8.15 26.15 5.81
CA LEU A 61 9.25 25.85 6.70
C LEU A 61 10.62 26.15 6.04
N PRO A 62 11.62 26.61 6.83
CA PRO A 62 12.98 26.70 6.34
C PRO A 62 13.57 25.30 6.12
N LYS A 63 14.57 25.19 5.24
CA LYS A 63 15.16 23.91 4.82
C LYS A 63 15.64 23.04 6.01
N THR A 64 16.15 23.67 7.06
CA THR A 64 16.61 22.98 8.27
C THR A 64 15.49 22.27 9.01
N GLU A 65 14.31 22.90 9.09
CA GLU A 65 13.13 22.33 9.74
C GLU A 65 12.51 21.23 8.88
N ILE A 66 12.52 21.36 7.55
CA ILE A 66 12.09 20.28 6.66
C ILE A 66 12.95 19.02 6.87
N VAL A 67 14.27 19.18 6.99
CA VAL A 67 15.18 18.06 7.25
C VAL A 67 14.93 17.44 8.63
N ALA A 68 14.61 18.26 9.65
CA ALA A 68 14.25 17.77 10.97
C ALA A 68 12.94 16.96 10.93
N GLU A 69 11.93 17.45 10.21
CA GLU A 69 10.64 16.77 10.07
C GLU A 69 10.77 15.45 9.32
N ILE A 70 11.60 15.38 8.27
CA ILE A 70 11.91 14.13 7.57
C ILE A 70 12.55 13.11 8.51
N ARG A 71 13.49 13.53 9.37
CA ARG A 71 14.10 12.64 10.36
C ARG A 71 13.08 12.16 11.38
N ARG A 72 12.23 13.05 11.88
CA ARG A 72 11.15 12.71 12.81
C ARG A 72 10.22 11.65 12.22
N LEU A 73 9.79 11.83 10.97
CA LEU A 73 8.94 10.86 10.25
C LEU A 73 9.65 9.52 10.02
N TYR A 74 10.95 9.55 9.76
CA TYR A 74 11.75 8.32 9.61
C TYR A 74 11.81 7.53 10.92
N ASP A 75 12.06 8.20 12.04
CA ASP A 75 12.11 7.58 13.37
C ASP A 75 10.73 7.04 13.78
N GLU A 76 9.66 7.80 13.50
CA GLU A 76 8.28 7.37 13.74
C GLU A 76 7.91 6.14 12.89
N GLY A 77 8.23 6.15 11.60
CA GLY A 77 8.02 5.02 10.72
C GLY A 77 8.79 3.76 11.15
N TYR A 78 10.03 3.93 11.63
CA TYR A 78 10.80 2.83 12.18
C TYR A 78 10.14 2.23 13.43
N GLN A 79 9.73 3.08 14.37
CA GLN A 79 9.10 2.63 15.61
C GLN A 79 7.77 1.91 15.34
N LEU A 80 6.94 2.45 14.44
CA LEU A 80 5.71 1.80 13.99
C LEU A 80 5.99 0.42 13.38
N GLY A 81 7.02 0.29 12.55
CA GLY A 81 7.41 -1.00 11.97
C GLY A 81 7.83 -2.03 13.02
N VAL A 82 8.55 -1.60 14.07
CA VAL A 82 8.91 -2.47 15.20
C VAL A 82 7.67 -2.94 15.96
N GLU A 83 6.69 -2.07 16.17
CA GLU A 83 5.42 -2.39 16.84
C GLU A 83 4.55 -3.33 16.00
N GLU A 84 4.44 -3.07 14.71
CA GLU A 84 3.73 -3.94 13.76
C GLU A 84 4.33 -5.34 13.76
N ALA A 85 5.66 -5.48 13.68
CA ALA A 85 6.33 -6.78 13.70
C ALA A 85 6.05 -7.59 14.98
N LYS A 86 5.94 -6.90 16.13
CA LYS A 86 5.55 -7.53 17.41
C LYS A 86 4.11 -8.05 17.35
N GLU A 87 3.16 -7.22 16.91
CA GLU A 87 1.75 -7.61 16.82
C GLU A 87 1.51 -8.69 15.77
N VAL A 88 2.22 -8.67 14.64
CA VAL A 88 2.19 -9.73 13.63
C VAL A 88 2.68 -11.05 14.24
N THR A 89 3.82 -11.03 14.93
CA THR A 89 4.35 -12.21 15.62
C THR A 89 3.37 -12.75 16.66
N ARG A 90 2.76 -11.87 17.44
CA ARG A 90 1.71 -12.24 18.40
C ARG A 90 0.50 -12.87 17.72
N GLY A 91 0.04 -12.30 16.60
CA GLY A 91 -1.03 -12.87 15.78
C GLY A 91 -0.71 -14.28 15.28
N LYS A 92 0.55 -14.54 14.89
CA LYS A 92 1.01 -15.90 14.50
C LYS A 92 0.84 -16.89 15.66
N TYR A 93 1.28 -16.53 16.87
CA TYR A 93 1.11 -17.40 18.05
C TYR A 93 -0.36 -17.61 18.46
N LEU A 94 -1.22 -16.62 18.21
CA LEU A 94 -2.66 -16.72 18.45
C LEU A 94 -3.42 -17.41 17.31
N ASN A 95 -2.72 -17.82 16.25
CA ASN A 95 -3.25 -18.54 15.10
C ASN A 95 -4.43 -17.85 14.39
N ILE A 96 -4.58 -16.53 14.56
CA ILE A 96 -5.69 -15.73 14.00
C ILE A 96 -5.65 -15.64 12.47
N PHE A 97 -4.51 -16.01 11.91
CA PHE A 97 -4.21 -15.99 10.50
C PHE A 97 -4.60 -17.26 9.75
N THR A 98 -5.05 -18.29 10.47
CA THR A 98 -5.58 -19.51 9.85
C THR A 98 -7.10 -19.40 9.70
N SER A 99 -7.60 -19.62 8.48
CA SER A 99 -9.02 -19.46 8.11
C SER A 99 -10.00 -20.44 8.78
N ASN A 100 -9.52 -21.30 9.69
CA ASN A 100 -10.29 -22.36 10.35
C ASN A 100 -10.27 -22.24 11.87
N ALA A 101 -10.22 -21.03 12.43
CA ALA A 101 -10.54 -20.87 13.86
C ALA A 101 -11.97 -21.41 14.08
N PRO A 102 -12.14 -22.55 14.78
CA PRO A 102 -13.47 -23.03 15.06
C PRO A 102 -14.07 -21.99 15.99
N LEU A 103 -15.11 -21.31 15.50
CA LEU A 103 -15.98 -20.47 16.31
C LEU A 103 -16.32 -21.29 17.56
N LEU A 104 -15.71 -20.93 18.69
CA LEU A 104 -16.08 -21.48 19.98
C LEU A 104 -17.57 -21.21 20.14
N LYS A 105 -18.38 -22.23 19.85
CA LYS A 105 -19.81 -22.22 20.12
C LYS A 105 -19.93 -22.03 21.62
N ARG A 106 -20.19 -20.80 22.04
CA ARG A 106 -20.59 -20.51 23.42
C ARG A 106 -21.81 -21.39 23.69
N LYS A 107 -21.68 -22.30 24.65
CA LYS A 107 -22.79 -23.05 25.22
C LYS A 107 -23.69 -22.11 26.02
#